data_AF-A0A1F8JS51-F1
#
_entry.id   AF-A0A1F8JS51-F1
#
_cell.length_a   1.000
_cell.length_b   1.000
_cell.length_c   1.000
_cell.angle_alpha   90.00
_cell.angle_beta   90.00
_cell.angle_gamma   90.00
#
_symmetry.space_group_name_H-M   'P 1'
#
loop_
_entity.id
_entity.type
_entity.pdbx_description
1 polymer ?
#
loop_
_entity_poly.entity_id
_entity_poly.type
_entity_poly.pdbx_seq_one_letter_code
_entity_poly.pdbx_strand_id
1 'polypeptide(L)'
;MKWLLPLLYTTSLFCDTSEQPTDVLEETSLQETNQEVASLDLNAIAQLPSPHFEPPRKSVTLATSLSYLLPGLGHTYLGDMQTAGALMGTAGLGVSMIALRPNQENIVFPSMIALQNTWSYGIFAAYRDARIYNGQAGYTYKMPTDSLAALAYAPFNYKILRKPEVWGGLIGSLGLAMTISYFAFPQESKAQIHMKISTRSEMPFFALPVGISEEALFRGYLQSQLLEKLNPFGGILISSLAFGASHISNATLMQKEDRWRYYSFSIPLITALGAYLGWLTHKNHSLQESVAVHTLYDLVLFTGSALATKAAIGHSEFALAIPF
;
A
#
# COMPACT_ATOMS: atom_id res chain seq x y z
N MET A 1 -26.61 20.47 -19.35
CA MET A 1 -25.46 20.20 -18.46
C MET A 1 -24.66 19.07 -19.12
N LYS A 2 -23.72 19.25 -20.08
CA LYS A 2 -22.61 20.20 -20.28
C LYS A 2 -21.77 20.41 -19.01
N TRP A 3 -20.46 20.09 -19.15
CA TRP A 3 -19.32 20.26 -18.22
C TRP A 3 -19.12 19.07 -17.25
N LEU A 4 -17.96 18.37 -17.12
CA LEU A 4 -16.55 18.68 -17.44
C LEU A 4 -15.64 17.42 -17.48
N LEU A 5 -14.91 17.26 -18.57
CA LEU A 5 -13.51 16.82 -18.76
C LEU A 5 -13.16 17.30 -20.20
N PRO A 6 -11.94 17.74 -20.56
CA PRO A 6 -10.64 17.24 -20.09
C PRO A 6 -9.54 18.32 -19.88
N LEU A 7 -8.42 17.93 -19.27
CA LEU A 7 -7.15 18.68 -19.31
C LEU A 7 -6.03 17.72 -19.74
N LEU A 8 -5.76 17.72 -21.04
CA LEU A 8 -4.54 17.24 -21.68
C LEU A 8 -4.13 18.30 -22.70
N TYR A 9 -2.81 18.45 -22.89
CA TYR A 9 -2.09 19.43 -23.72
C TYR A 9 -1.92 20.80 -23.04
N THR A 10 -0.70 21.28 -22.79
CA THR A 10 0.25 21.75 -23.79
C THR A 10 1.67 21.80 -23.21
N THR A 11 2.68 21.51 -24.03
CA THR A 11 3.74 22.47 -24.43
C THR A 11 4.78 21.74 -25.29
N SER A 12 4.72 21.99 -26.60
CA SER A 12 5.89 22.00 -27.46
C SER A 12 5.60 23.01 -28.57
N LEU A 13 5.99 24.25 -28.29
CA LEU A 13 6.25 25.27 -29.31
C LEU A 13 7.55 24.89 -30.00
N PHE A 14 7.53 24.79 -31.33
CA PHE A 14 8.51 25.39 -32.24
C PHE A 14 8.00 25.19 -33.68
N CYS A 15 7.51 26.30 -34.26
CA CYS A 15 7.65 26.63 -35.69
C CYS A 15 9.18 26.75 -35.95
N ASP A 16 9.76 26.50 -37.11
CA ASP A 16 9.38 27.07 -38.39
C ASP A 16 10.23 26.49 -39.54
N THR A 17 9.69 26.63 -40.76
CA THR A 17 10.31 26.73 -42.10
C THR A 17 11.44 25.79 -42.53
N SER A 18 11.09 24.92 -43.49
CA SER A 18 12.00 24.38 -44.49
C SER A 18 12.25 25.42 -45.60
N GLU A 19 13.44 25.98 -45.66
CA GLU A 19 13.99 26.61 -46.87
C GLU A 19 15.34 25.96 -47.19
N GLN A 20 15.45 25.42 -48.41
CA GLN A 20 16.71 24.95 -48.98
C GLN A 20 17.58 26.15 -49.39
N PRO A 21 18.89 26.13 -49.12
CA PRO A 21 19.83 26.95 -49.86
C PRO A 21 20.47 26.15 -51.00
N THR A 22 20.41 26.78 -52.17
CA THR A 22 21.11 26.48 -53.41
C THR A 22 22.64 26.46 -53.24
N ASP A 23 23.27 25.52 -53.95
CA ASP A 23 24.71 25.44 -54.19
C ASP A 23 25.28 26.78 -54.71
N VAL A 24 26.24 27.33 -53.97
CA VAL A 24 27.23 28.27 -54.49
C VAL A 24 28.60 27.77 -54.06
N LEU A 25 29.35 27.24 -55.02
CA LEU A 25 30.74 26.86 -54.88
C LEU A 25 31.60 28.13 -54.82
N GLU A 26 32.03 28.52 -53.62
CA GLU A 26 33.14 29.45 -53.44
C GLU A 26 34.44 28.65 -53.26
N GLU A 27 35.29 28.64 -54.28
CA GLU A 27 36.69 28.21 -54.16
C GLU A 27 37.42 29.16 -53.22
N THR A 28 37.49 28.78 -51.94
CA THR A 28 38.42 29.38 -50.99
C THR A 28 39.75 28.65 -51.07
N SER A 29 40.77 29.34 -51.58
CA SER A 29 42.14 28.87 -51.60
C SER A 29 42.61 28.53 -50.19
N LEU A 30 42.89 27.25 -49.94
CA LEU A 30 43.50 26.76 -48.71
C LEU A 30 44.91 27.34 -48.58
N GLN A 31 45.08 28.33 -47.70
CA GLN A 31 46.37 28.68 -47.14
C GLN A 31 46.73 27.57 -46.14
N GLU A 32 47.75 26.78 -46.45
CA GLU A 32 48.35 25.80 -45.53
C GLU A 32 48.94 26.51 -44.31
N THR A 33 48.12 26.75 -43.29
CA THR A 33 48.63 26.90 -41.93
C THR A 33 49.02 25.51 -41.44
N ASN A 34 50.32 25.24 -41.40
CA ASN A 34 50.92 24.15 -40.63
C ASN A 34 50.60 24.33 -39.15
N GLN A 35 49.37 24.03 -38.74
CA GLN A 35 49.06 23.69 -37.37
C GLN A 35 49.51 22.24 -37.18
N GLU A 36 50.54 22.09 -36.36
CA GLU A 36 50.98 20.83 -35.80
C GLU A 36 49.76 20.14 -35.19
N VAL A 37 49.19 19.16 -35.92
CA VAL A 37 48.09 18.35 -35.41
C VAL A 37 48.70 17.52 -34.29
N ALA A 38 48.44 17.95 -33.04
CA ALA A 38 48.77 17.18 -31.87
C ALA A 38 48.27 15.75 -32.12
N SER A 39 49.20 14.81 -32.21
CA SER A 39 48.87 13.41 -32.41
C SER A 39 47.98 12.98 -31.25
N LEU A 40 46.70 12.72 -31.55
CA LEU A 40 45.80 12.15 -30.56
C LEU A 40 46.39 10.81 -30.14
N ASP A 41 46.88 10.74 -28.91
CA ASP A 41 47.37 9.50 -28.33
C ASP A 41 46.18 8.55 -28.15
N LEU A 42 45.98 7.69 -29.15
CA LEU A 42 44.93 6.67 -29.17
C LEU A 42 45.05 5.71 -27.99
N ASN A 43 46.25 5.56 -27.39
CA ASN A 43 46.43 4.76 -26.19
C ASN A 43 45.88 5.46 -24.94
N ALA A 44 45.94 6.80 -24.88
CA ALA A 44 45.30 7.58 -23.82
C ALA A 44 43.77 7.52 -23.90
N ILE A 45 43.20 7.47 -25.11
CA ILE A 45 41.75 7.29 -25.32
C ILE A 45 41.30 5.87 -24.94
N ALA A 46 42.12 4.86 -25.25
CA ALA A 46 41.83 3.46 -24.91
C ALA A 46 41.88 3.18 -23.39
N GLN A 47 42.52 4.05 -22.60
CA GLN A 47 42.56 3.98 -21.14
C GLN A 47 41.46 4.79 -20.45
N LEU A 48 40.64 5.54 -21.18
CA LEU A 48 39.47 6.18 -20.59
C LEU A 48 38.52 5.10 -20.08
N PRO A 49 38.08 5.15 -18.80
CA PRO A 49 37.07 4.23 -18.31
C PRO A 49 35.85 4.33 -19.23
N SER A 50 35.38 3.17 -19.69
CA SER A 50 34.19 3.10 -20.53
C SER A 50 33.07 3.90 -19.84
N PRO A 51 32.36 4.80 -20.53
CA PRO A 51 31.29 5.57 -19.92
C PRO A 51 30.31 4.58 -19.29
N HIS A 52 30.21 4.61 -17.96
CA HIS A 52 29.20 3.88 -17.23
C HIS A 52 27.85 4.53 -17.53
N PHE A 53 27.15 4.01 -18.55
CA PHE A 53 25.78 4.38 -18.80
C PHE A 53 24.92 3.78 -17.68
N GLU A 54 24.51 4.61 -16.72
CA GLU A 54 23.45 4.21 -15.81
C GLU A 54 22.18 3.93 -16.64
N PRO A 55 21.50 2.80 -16.42
CA PRO A 55 20.26 2.51 -17.11
C PRO A 55 19.26 3.65 -16.85
N PRO A 56 18.44 4.02 -17.84
CA PRO A 56 17.51 5.13 -17.69
C PRO A 56 16.54 4.86 -16.53
N ARG A 57 16.37 5.87 -15.68
CA ARG A 57 15.45 5.79 -14.53
C ARG A 57 14.03 5.46 -14.99
N LYS A 58 13.35 4.63 -14.22
CA LYS A 58 11.94 4.27 -14.45
C LYS A 58 11.01 5.23 -13.72
N SER A 59 9.89 5.58 -14.32
CA SER A 59 8.91 6.46 -13.69
C SER A 59 8.17 5.72 -12.58
N VAL A 60 8.37 6.17 -11.33
CA VAL A 60 7.68 5.62 -10.15
C VAL A 60 6.17 5.85 -10.24
N THR A 61 5.77 7.03 -10.69
CA THR A 61 4.35 7.37 -10.90
C THR A 61 3.73 6.45 -11.95
N LEU A 62 4.42 6.21 -13.08
CA LEU A 62 3.90 5.32 -14.12
C LEU A 62 3.76 3.88 -13.60
N ALA A 63 4.81 3.35 -12.94
CA ALA A 63 4.76 2.00 -12.36
C ALA A 63 3.60 1.83 -11.38
N THR A 64 3.38 2.83 -10.52
CA THR A 64 2.31 2.79 -9.52
C THR A 64 0.93 2.95 -10.17
N SER A 65 0.76 3.90 -11.10
CA SER A 65 -0.49 4.11 -11.83
C SER A 65 -0.91 2.87 -12.63
N LEU A 66 0.05 2.17 -13.23
CA LEU A 66 -0.21 0.89 -13.90
C LEU A 66 -0.72 -0.16 -12.90
N SER A 67 -0.10 -0.29 -11.71
CA SER A 67 -0.59 -1.19 -10.66
C SER A 67 -1.95 -0.78 -10.08
N TYR A 68 -2.31 0.50 -10.11
CA TYR A 68 -3.66 0.96 -9.79
C TYR A 68 -4.70 0.48 -10.81
N LEU A 69 -4.35 0.40 -12.09
CA LEU A 69 -5.25 -0.06 -13.15
C LEU A 69 -5.45 -1.58 -13.12
N LEU A 70 -4.36 -2.34 -12.93
CA LEU A 70 -4.41 -3.78 -12.79
C LEU A 70 -3.17 -4.24 -12.01
N PRO A 71 -3.33 -5.09 -10.97
CA PRO A 71 -2.19 -5.61 -10.23
C PRO A 71 -1.21 -6.33 -11.16
N GLY A 72 0.07 -5.97 -11.07
CA GLY A 72 1.15 -6.55 -11.87
C GLY A 72 1.55 -5.75 -13.11
N LEU A 73 0.71 -4.83 -13.65
CA LEU A 73 1.11 -4.02 -14.82
C LEU A 73 2.32 -3.11 -14.52
N GLY A 74 2.42 -2.61 -13.29
CA GLY A 74 3.61 -1.88 -12.84
C GLY A 74 4.87 -2.73 -12.95
N HIS A 75 4.81 -4.00 -12.59
CA HIS A 75 5.93 -4.94 -12.68
C HIS A 75 6.25 -5.36 -14.12
N THR A 76 5.26 -5.45 -15.00
CA THR A 76 5.51 -5.60 -16.45
C THR A 76 6.35 -4.43 -16.98
N TYR A 77 6.01 -3.19 -16.61
CA TYR A 77 6.81 -2.01 -16.95
C TYR A 77 8.21 -2.04 -16.32
N LEU A 78 8.33 -2.54 -15.09
CA LEU A 78 9.62 -2.73 -14.42
C LEU A 78 10.44 -3.88 -15.02
N GLY A 79 9.87 -4.73 -15.87
CA GLY A 79 10.56 -5.88 -16.47
C GLY A 79 10.57 -7.12 -15.56
N ASP A 80 9.87 -7.09 -14.43
CA ASP A 80 9.74 -8.21 -13.51
C ASP A 80 8.48 -9.03 -13.84
N MET A 81 8.62 -9.90 -14.83
CA MET A 81 7.51 -10.72 -15.34
C MET A 81 7.04 -11.77 -14.33
N GLN A 82 7.90 -12.18 -13.40
CA GLN A 82 7.54 -13.14 -12.36
C GLN A 82 6.56 -12.52 -11.37
N THR A 83 6.90 -11.35 -10.82
CA THR A 83 6.01 -10.62 -9.90
C THR A 83 4.75 -10.14 -10.64
N ALA A 84 4.88 -9.68 -11.88
CA ALA A 84 3.73 -9.31 -12.70
C ALA A 84 2.75 -10.47 -12.89
N GLY A 85 3.24 -11.64 -13.30
CA GLY A 85 2.44 -12.84 -13.50
C GLY A 85 1.77 -13.33 -12.21
N ALA A 86 2.47 -13.28 -11.08
CA ALA A 86 1.90 -13.64 -9.79
C ALA A 86 0.73 -12.72 -9.40
N LEU A 87 0.92 -11.40 -9.46
CA LEU A 87 -0.12 -10.43 -9.12
C LEU A 87 -1.32 -10.49 -10.08
N MET A 88 -1.07 -10.55 -11.38
CA MET A 88 -2.12 -10.70 -12.39
C MET A 88 -2.87 -12.02 -12.24
N GLY A 89 -2.16 -13.12 -11.95
CA GLY A 89 -2.75 -14.43 -11.74
C GLY A 89 -3.67 -14.46 -10.52
N THR A 90 -3.23 -13.93 -9.38
CA THR A 90 -4.06 -13.84 -8.18
C THR A 90 -5.28 -12.94 -8.41
N ALA A 91 -5.11 -11.80 -9.08
CA ALA A 91 -6.22 -10.92 -9.42
C ALA A 91 -7.21 -11.60 -10.39
N GLY A 92 -6.71 -12.24 -11.45
CA GLY A 92 -7.52 -12.96 -12.43
C GLY A 92 -8.32 -14.11 -11.82
N LEU A 93 -7.71 -14.88 -10.91
CA LEU A 93 -8.38 -15.93 -10.15
C LEU A 93 -9.51 -15.35 -9.28
N GLY A 94 -9.24 -14.28 -8.52
CA GLY A 94 -10.25 -13.64 -7.68
C GLY A 94 -11.47 -13.15 -8.48
N VAL A 95 -11.23 -12.44 -9.60
CA VAL A 95 -12.31 -11.98 -10.51
C VAL A 95 -13.08 -13.17 -11.08
N SER A 96 -12.37 -14.21 -11.53
CA SER A 96 -12.98 -15.41 -12.12
C SER A 96 -13.87 -16.13 -11.11
N MET A 97 -13.43 -16.28 -9.85
CA MET A 97 -14.21 -16.95 -8.81
C MET A 97 -15.49 -16.19 -8.49
N ILE A 98 -15.44 -14.85 -8.43
CA ILE A 98 -16.63 -14.00 -8.24
C ILE A 98 -17.59 -14.15 -9.43
N ALA A 99 -17.07 -14.08 -10.66
CA ALA A 99 -17.88 -14.14 -11.88
C ALA A 99 -18.54 -15.52 -12.11
N LEU A 100 -17.83 -16.61 -11.79
CA LEU A 100 -18.30 -17.98 -12.01
C LEU A 100 -19.23 -18.48 -10.89
N ARG A 101 -19.20 -17.86 -9.72
CA ARG A 101 -19.96 -18.27 -8.53
C ARG A 101 -20.57 -17.06 -7.77
N PRO A 102 -21.31 -16.16 -8.45
CA PRO A 102 -21.74 -14.88 -7.87
C PRO A 102 -22.70 -15.02 -6.68
N ASN A 103 -23.37 -16.17 -6.55
CA ASN A 103 -24.34 -16.44 -5.48
C ASN A 103 -23.75 -17.29 -4.33
N GLN A 104 -22.46 -17.64 -4.37
CA GLN A 104 -21.81 -18.43 -3.33
C GLN A 104 -20.98 -17.53 -2.43
N GLU A 105 -21.55 -17.06 -1.32
CA GLU A 105 -20.90 -16.10 -0.41
C GLU A 105 -19.55 -16.60 0.11
N ASN A 106 -19.46 -17.90 0.41
CA ASN A 106 -18.23 -18.58 0.83
C ASN A 106 -17.13 -18.61 -0.24
N ILE A 107 -17.43 -18.20 -1.47
CA ILE A 107 -16.46 -17.99 -2.55
C ILE A 107 -16.26 -16.51 -2.82
N VAL A 108 -17.35 -15.75 -2.97
CA VAL A 108 -17.32 -14.34 -3.32
C VAL A 108 -16.54 -13.53 -2.29
N PHE A 109 -16.84 -13.71 -0.99
CA PHE A 109 -16.20 -12.92 0.05
C PHE A 109 -14.67 -13.15 0.14
N PRO A 110 -14.16 -14.40 0.27
CA PRO A 110 -12.72 -14.65 0.23
C PRO A 110 -12.05 -14.12 -1.05
N SER A 111 -12.74 -14.21 -2.19
CA SER A 111 -12.22 -13.71 -3.47
C SER A 111 -12.12 -12.19 -3.48
N MET A 112 -13.09 -11.46 -2.92
CA MET A 112 -13.03 -10.00 -2.78
C MET A 112 -11.88 -9.56 -1.87
N ILE A 113 -11.68 -10.25 -0.74
CA ILE A 113 -10.55 -9.99 0.16
C ILE A 113 -9.21 -10.26 -0.55
N ALA A 114 -9.10 -11.37 -1.27
CA ALA A 114 -7.91 -11.68 -2.07
C ALA A 114 -7.63 -10.60 -3.13
N LEU A 115 -8.68 -10.10 -3.80
CA LEU A 115 -8.57 -9.00 -4.78
C LEU A 115 -8.08 -7.70 -4.13
N GLN A 116 -8.74 -7.26 -3.06
CA GLN A 116 -8.33 -6.08 -2.30
C GLN A 116 -6.86 -6.19 -1.87
N ASN A 117 -6.48 -7.34 -1.31
CA ASN A 117 -5.14 -7.56 -0.80
C ASN A 117 -4.09 -7.55 -1.90
N THR A 118 -4.39 -8.17 -3.04
CA THR A 118 -3.52 -8.19 -4.22
C THR A 118 -3.32 -6.79 -4.79
N TRP A 119 -4.40 -6.00 -4.86
CA TRP A 119 -4.32 -4.62 -5.36
C TRP A 119 -3.50 -3.72 -4.44
N SER A 120 -3.80 -3.77 -3.14
CA SER A 120 -3.18 -2.93 -2.12
C SER A 120 -1.68 -3.22 -2.01
N TYR A 121 -1.30 -4.50 -1.94
CA TYR A 121 0.12 -4.89 -1.97
C TYR A 121 0.78 -4.60 -3.33
N GLY A 122 0.09 -4.82 -4.45
CA GLY A 122 0.62 -4.59 -5.80
C GLY A 122 0.99 -3.13 -6.07
N ILE A 123 0.19 -2.17 -5.56
CA ILE A 123 0.51 -0.73 -5.61
C ILE A 123 1.81 -0.46 -4.86
N PHE A 124 1.91 -0.91 -3.61
CA PHE A 124 3.12 -0.75 -2.80
C PHE A 124 4.33 -1.41 -3.44
N ALA A 125 4.22 -2.65 -3.92
CA ALA A 125 5.32 -3.37 -4.53
C ALA A 125 5.84 -2.63 -5.76
N ALA A 126 4.98 -2.12 -6.64
CA ALA A 126 5.41 -1.36 -7.81
C ALA A 126 6.08 -0.03 -7.42
N TYR A 127 5.54 0.67 -6.41
CA TYR A 127 6.17 1.86 -5.85
C TYR A 127 7.55 1.56 -5.27
N ARG A 128 7.64 0.52 -4.44
CA ARG A 128 8.85 0.05 -3.77
C ARG A 128 9.93 -0.28 -4.80
N ASP A 129 9.60 -1.13 -5.75
CA ASP A 129 10.54 -1.71 -6.71
C ASP A 129 11.00 -0.66 -7.73
N ALA A 130 10.13 0.25 -8.17
CA ALA A 130 10.53 1.36 -9.02
C ALA A 130 11.51 2.31 -8.32
N ARG A 131 11.27 2.62 -7.04
CA ARG A 131 12.18 3.45 -6.24
C ARG A 131 13.50 2.73 -5.96
N ILE A 132 13.49 1.42 -5.68
CA ILE A 132 14.72 0.62 -5.52
C ILE A 132 15.52 0.60 -6.82
N TYR A 133 14.86 0.35 -7.96
CA TYR A 133 15.49 0.35 -9.28
C TYR A 133 16.23 1.67 -9.58
N ASN A 134 15.63 2.79 -9.19
CA ASN A 134 16.23 4.12 -9.36
C ASN A 134 17.26 4.49 -8.28
N GLY A 135 17.65 3.57 -7.40
CA GLY A 135 18.56 3.86 -6.28
C GLY A 135 18.01 4.91 -5.31
N GLN A 136 16.67 5.02 -5.19
CA GLN A 136 15.97 6.03 -4.38
C GLN A 136 16.24 7.48 -4.81
N ALA A 137 16.80 7.70 -6.00
CA ALA A 137 17.20 9.03 -6.42
C ALA A 137 15.99 9.98 -6.54
N GLY A 138 16.14 11.19 -5.97
CA GLY A 138 15.08 12.21 -5.94
C GLY A 138 14.10 12.09 -4.76
N TYR A 139 14.37 11.19 -3.82
CA TYR A 139 13.56 11.02 -2.61
C TYR A 139 14.38 11.30 -1.35
N THR A 140 13.75 11.92 -0.36
CA THR A 140 14.37 12.28 0.92
C THR A 140 13.97 11.32 2.03
N TYR A 141 12.74 10.81 2.00
CA TYR A 141 12.27 9.88 3.00
C TYR A 141 12.74 8.46 2.67
N LYS A 142 13.37 7.82 3.67
CA LYS A 142 13.73 6.41 3.62
C LYS A 142 12.46 5.57 3.85
N MET A 143 11.79 5.24 2.75
CA MET A 143 10.60 4.40 2.79
C MET A 143 10.93 2.94 3.17
N PRO A 144 9.94 2.17 3.62
CA PRO A 144 10.09 0.74 3.81
C PRO A 144 10.40 0.00 2.50
N THR A 145 11.31 -0.97 2.57
CA THR A 145 11.72 -1.82 1.43
C THR A 145 11.47 -3.30 1.68
N ASP A 146 10.61 -3.63 2.64
CA ASP A 146 10.32 -5.01 3.02
C ASP A 146 9.70 -5.81 1.85
N SER A 147 10.12 -7.06 1.70
CA SER A 147 9.56 -8.01 0.74
C SER A 147 8.28 -8.65 1.27
N LEU A 148 7.44 -9.21 0.38
CA LEU A 148 6.24 -9.94 0.78
C LEU A 148 6.55 -11.03 1.82
N ALA A 149 7.65 -11.78 1.62
CA ALA A 149 8.07 -12.83 2.53
C ALA A 149 8.46 -12.29 3.91
N ALA A 150 9.16 -11.16 3.96
CA ALA A 150 9.51 -10.51 5.23
C ALA A 150 8.25 -10.06 5.98
N LEU A 151 7.27 -9.49 5.28
CA LEU A 151 5.99 -9.08 5.87
C LEU A 151 5.16 -10.27 6.33
N ALA A 152 5.07 -11.33 5.53
CA ALA A 152 4.35 -12.56 5.88
C ALA A 152 4.96 -13.25 7.11
N TYR A 153 6.28 -13.17 7.28
CA TYR A 153 6.96 -13.74 8.44
C TYR A 153 6.93 -12.83 9.68
N ALA A 154 6.69 -11.53 9.52
CA ALA A 154 6.81 -10.55 10.61
C ALA A 154 5.97 -10.88 11.86
N PRO A 155 4.69 -11.31 11.77
CA PRO A 155 3.88 -11.66 12.93
C PRO A 155 4.35 -12.92 13.68
N PHE A 156 5.29 -13.66 13.11
CA PHE A 156 5.86 -14.89 13.69
C PHE A 156 7.35 -14.73 14.04
N ASN A 157 7.93 -13.59 13.69
CA ASN A 157 9.35 -13.34 13.86
C ASN A 157 9.65 -12.92 15.30
N TYR A 158 10.36 -13.75 16.05
CA TYR A 158 10.74 -13.46 17.43
C TYR A 158 11.45 -12.12 17.62
N LYS A 159 12.27 -11.67 16.65
CA LYS A 159 12.96 -10.37 16.74
C LYS A 159 12.00 -9.18 16.70
N ILE A 160 10.86 -9.34 16.02
CA ILE A 160 9.78 -8.35 15.94
C ILE A 160 8.90 -8.48 17.18
N LEU A 161 8.45 -9.69 17.52
CA LEU A 161 7.55 -9.94 18.64
C LEU A 161 8.16 -9.59 20.01
N ARG A 162 9.48 -9.60 20.18
CA ARG A 162 10.10 -9.18 21.44
C ARG A 162 10.11 -7.66 21.66
N LYS A 163 9.75 -6.86 20.66
CA LYS A 163 9.75 -5.40 20.78
C LYS A 163 8.54 -4.96 21.61
N PRO A 164 8.74 -4.13 22.65
CA PRO A 164 7.65 -3.71 23.52
C PRO A 164 6.57 -2.93 22.77
N GLU A 165 6.93 -2.24 21.69
CA GLU A 165 5.97 -1.52 20.85
C GLU A 165 4.99 -2.44 20.13
N VAL A 166 5.35 -3.68 19.80
CA VAL A 166 4.40 -4.62 19.18
C VAL A 166 3.29 -4.99 20.18
N TRP A 167 3.68 -5.37 21.40
CA TRP A 167 2.72 -5.69 22.46
C TRP A 167 1.98 -4.47 23.00
N GLY A 168 2.67 -3.33 23.11
CA GLY A 168 2.06 -2.06 23.51
C GLY A 168 1.00 -1.61 22.52
N GLY A 169 1.24 -1.80 21.22
CA GLY A 169 0.25 -1.58 20.18
C GLY A 169 -0.95 -2.50 20.31
N LEU A 170 -0.71 -3.81 20.38
CA LEU A 170 -1.76 -4.83 20.45
C LEU A 170 -2.61 -4.72 21.72
N ILE A 171 -1.98 -4.76 22.89
CA ILE A 171 -2.68 -4.72 24.18
C ILE A 171 -3.27 -3.33 24.41
N GLY A 172 -2.55 -2.28 24.01
CA GLY A 172 -3.02 -0.90 24.14
C GLY A 172 -4.27 -0.63 23.30
N SER A 173 -4.30 -1.08 22.05
CA SER A 173 -5.49 -0.92 21.19
C SER A 173 -6.66 -1.74 21.70
N LEU A 174 -6.46 -3.02 22.04
CA LEU A 174 -7.50 -3.88 22.61
C LEU A 174 -8.05 -3.30 23.93
N GLY A 175 -7.17 -2.86 24.83
CA GLY A 175 -7.54 -2.29 26.12
C GLY A 175 -8.29 -0.96 25.97
N LEU A 176 -7.85 -0.08 25.06
CA LEU A 176 -8.57 1.16 24.75
C LEU A 176 -9.96 0.86 24.21
N ALA A 177 -10.07 -0.10 23.31
CA ALA A 177 -11.32 -0.46 22.69
C ALA A 177 -12.30 -1.09 23.69
N MET A 178 -11.82 -1.96 24.59
CA MET A 178 -12.58 -2.48 25.73
C MET A 178 -13.02 -1.37 26.68
N THR A 179 -12.14 -0.39 26.96
CA THR A 179 -12.43 0.75 27.83
C THR A 179 -13.54 1.63 27.25
N ILE A 180 -13.43 1.99 25.97
CA ILE A 180 -14.47 2.74 25.25
C ILE A 180 -15.79 1.96 25.32
N SER A 181 -15.75 0.66 25.06
CA SER A 181 -16.93 -0.20 25.09
C SER A 181 -17.61 -0.23 26.46
N TYR A 182 -16.82 -0.37 27.54
CA TYR A 182 -17.33 -0.40 28.90
C TYR A 182 -18.03 0.90 29.31
N PHE A 183 -17.43 2.06 28.99
CA PHE A 183 -17.95 3.36 29.40
C PHE A 183 -19.03 3.91 28.46
N ALA A 184 -18.91 3.71 27.14
CA ALA A 184 -19.89 4.18 26.17
C ALA A 184 -21.14 3.28 26.11
N PHE A 185 -20.98 1.98 26.40
CA PHE A 185 -22.06 0.98 26.31
C PHE A 185 -22.15 0.14 27.60
N PRO A 186 -22.44 0.77 28.76
CA PRO A 186 -22.42 0.11 30.07
C PRO A 186 -23.50 -0.98 30.22
N GLN A 187 -24.63 -0.85 29.51
CA GLN A 187 -25.71 -1.85 29.56
C GLN A 187 -25.36 -3.10 28.77
N GLU A 188 -24.64 -2.98 27.65
CA GLU A 188 -24.24 -4.10 26.80
C GLU A 188 -22.96 -4.78 27.31
N SER A 189 -22.10 -4.04 28.00
CA SER A 189 -20.94 -4.61 28.72
C SER A 189 -21.35 -5.34 30.01
N LYS A 190 -22.49 -5.00 30.61
CA LYS A 190 -23.04 -5.66 31.82
C LYS A 190 -24.09 -6.72 31.52
N ALA A 191 -24.89 -6.53 30.47
CA ALA A 191 -25.84 -7.54 30.00
C ALA A 191 -25.10 -8.53 29.11
N GLN A 192 -24.75 -9.69 29.68
CA GLN A 192 -24.75 -10.92 28.89
C GLN A 192 -26.13 -10.98 28.19
N ILE A 193 -26.21 -11.50 26.96
CA ILE A 193 -27.46 -11.76 26.23
C ILE A 193 -27.96 -10.57 25.37
N HIS A 194 -27.33 -10.40 24.21
CA HIS A 194 -27.89 -10.72 22.89
C HIS A 194 -26.87 -10.21 21.87
N MET A 195 -25.82 -10.99 21.63
CA MET A 195 -24.96 -10.70 20.49
C MET A 195 -25.83 -10.82 19.25
N LYS A 196 -26.15 -9.69 18.62
CA LYS A 196 -26.49 -9.67 17.20
C LYS A 196 -25.19 -9.95 16.47
N ILE A 197 -24.87 -11.23 16.42
CA ILE A 197 -23.74 -11.75 15.67
C ILE A 197 -23.94 -11.27 14.25
N SER A 198 -23.03 -10.43 13.75
CA SER A 198 -22.86 -10.31 12.31
C SER A 198 -22.67 -11.73 11.81
N THR A 199 -23.60 -12.25 11.00
CA THR A 199 -23.52 -13.61 10.43
C THR A 199 -22.25 -13.82 9.62
N ARG A 200 -21.51 -12.74 9.36
CA ARG A 200 -20.17 -12.74 8.77
C ARG A 200 -19.10 -12.88 9.86
N SER A 201 -18.85 -14.11 10.29
CA SER A 201 -17.60 -14.41 11.00
C SER A 201 -16.45 -14.27 10.01
N GLU A 202 -15.68 -13.20 10.10
CA GLU A 202 -14.41 -13.13 9.39
C GLU A 202 -13.52 -14.25 9.90
N MET A 203 -13.00 -15.04 8.98
CA MET A 203 -12.19 -16.19 9.36
C MET A 203 -10.81 -15.71 9.84
N PRO A 204 -10.29 -16.23 10.97
CA PRO A 204 -9.00 -15.80 11.52
C PRO A 204 -7.82 -15.82 10.54
N PHE A 205 -7.86 -16.68 9.52
CA PHE A 205 -6.81 -16.76 8.52
C PHE A 205 -6.75 -15.55 7.56
N PHE A 206 -7.76 -14.68 7.52
CA PHE A 206 -7.72 -13.43 6.75
C PHE A 206 -6.89 -12.33 7.41
N ALA A 207 -6.61 -12.43 8.71
CA ALA A 207 -5.88 -11.40 9.45
C ALA A 207 -4.50 -11.10 8.86
N LEU A 208 -3.76 -12.14 8.46
CA LEU A 208 -2.43 -12.00 7.88
C LEU A 208 -2.44 -11.27 6.53
N PRO A 209 -3.18 -11.71 5.50
CA PRO A 209 -3.17 -11.03 4.21
C PRO A 209 -3.78 -9.62 4.27
N VAL A 210 -4.76 -9.36 5.15
CA VAL A 210 -5.29 -8.00 5.39
C VAL A 210 -4.22 -7.11 6.01
N GLY A 211 -3.60 -7.53 7.12
CA GLY A 211 -2.55 -6.77 7.78
C GLY A 211 -1.37 -6.46 6.87
N ILE A 212 -0.94 -7.40 6.01
CA ILE A 212 0.10 -7.14 5.01
C ILE A 212 -0.34 -6.07 4.00
N SER A 213 -1.53 -6.24 3.43
CA SER A 213 -1.95 -5.45 2.28
C SER A 213 -2.30 -4.02 2.64
N GLU A 214 -2.95 -3.82 3.78
CA GLU A 214 -3.35 -2.51 4.27
C GLU A 214 -2.12 -1.72 4.75
N GLU A 215 -1.21 -2.34 5.49
CA GLU A 215 0.04 -1.68 5.86
C GLU A 215 0.90 -1.35 4.64
N ALA A 216 0.96 -2.23 3.65
CA ALA A 216 1.63 -1.95 2.38
C ALA A 216 1.04 -0.71 1.69
N LEU A 217 -0.29 -0.63 1.54
CA LEU A 217 -0.94 0.50 0.88
C LEU A 217 -0.84 1.80 1.67
N PHE A 218 -1.24 1.79 2.94
CA PHE A 218 -1.35 3.01 3.73
C PHE A 218 -0.01 3.49 4.25
N ARG A 219 0.87 2.59 4.73
CA ARG A 219 2.14 2.97 5.37
C ARG A 219 3.29 2.85 4.38
N GLY A 220 3.29 1.82 3.55
CA GLY A 220 4.32 1.59 2.54
C GLY A 220 4.24 2.59 1.39
N TYR A 221 3.05 2.81 0.83
CA TYR A 221 2.83 3.71 -0.30
C TYR A 221 2.34 5.11 0.10
N LEU A 222 1.12 5.23 0.62
CA LEU A 222 0.46 6.53 0.82
C LEU A 222 1.24 7.41 1.80
N GLN A 223 1.58 6.89 2.98
CA GLN A 223 2.36 7.61 3.97
C GLN A 223 3.74 8.00 3.44
N SER A 224 4.45 7.10 2.75
CA SER A 224 5.75 7.42 2.14
C SER A 224 5.65 8.61 1.18
N GLN A 225 4.64 8.62 0.31
CA GLN A 225 4.41 9.74 -0.61
C GLN A 225 4.08 11.05 0.11
N LEU A 226 3.31 10.97 1.20
CA LEU A 226 2.98 12.15 2.01
C LEU A 226 4.21 12.66 2.76
N LEU A 227 5.09 11.79 3.25
CA LEU A 227 6.32 12.15 3.96
C LEU A 227 7.38 12.80 3.07
N GLU A 228 7.33 12.62 1.75
CA GLU A 228 8.17 13.39 0.82
C GLU A 228 7.66 14.83 0.64
N LYS A 229 6.37 15.07 0.89
CA LYS A 229 5.71 16.36 0.64
C LYS A 229 5.43 17.15 1.91
N LEU A 230 5.34 16.47 3.03
CA LEU A 230 4.93 16.99 4.34
C LEU A 230 5.95 16.56 5.39
N ASN A 231 5.86 17.17 6.57
CA ASN A 231 6.62 16.71 7.73
C ASN A 231 6.08 15.35 8.26
N PRO A 232 6.84 14.66 9.14
CA PRO A 232 6.43 13.39 9.73
C PRO A 232 5.02 13.37 10.31
N PHE A 233 4.66 14.42 11.04
CA PHE A 233 3.34 14.54 11.66
C PHE A 233 2.22 14.59 10.60
N GLY A 234 2.34 15.47 9.59
CA GLY A 234 1.35 15.61 8.53
C GLY A 234 1.20 14.34 7.69
N GLY A 235 2.32 13.67 7.37
CA GLY A 235 2.31 12.42 6.62
C GLY A 235 1.58 11.28 7.35
N ILE A 236 1.86 11.12 8.65
CA ILE A 236 1.20 10.11 9.50
C ILE A 236 -0.28 10.48 9.72
N LEU A 237 -0.59 11.74 10.00
CA LEU A 237 -1.97 12.17 10.27
C LEU A 237 -2.88 11.91 9.07
N ILE A 238 -2.47 12.33 7.87
CA ILE A 238 -3.29 12.19 6.67
C ILE A 238 -3.41 10.72 6.25
N SER A 239 -2.34 9.92 6.33
CA SER A 239 -2.43 8.48 6.02
C SER A 239 -3.37 7.75 6.98
N SER A 240 -3.39 8.15 8.25
CA SER A 240 -4.23 7.55 9.29
C SER A 240 -5.70 7.96 9.17
N LEU A 241 -5.96 9.20 8.76
CA LEU A 241 -7.31 9.65 8.41
C LEU A 241 -7.83 8.89 7.18
N ALA A 242 -7.00 8.70 6.15
CA ALA A 242 -7.37 7.90 4.98
C ALA A 242 -7.64 6.44 5.35
N PHE A 243 -6.84 5.86 6.26
CA PHE A 243 -7.03 4.52 6.80
C PHE A 243 -8.37 4.39 7.55
N GLY A 244 -8.70 5.32 8.45
CA GLY A 244 -10.02 5.31 9.09
C GLY A 244 -11.15 5.50 8.08
N ALA A 245 -10.97 6.40 7.10
CA ALA A 245 -11.98 6.67 6.08
C ALA A 245 -12.29 5.45 5.20
N SER A 246 -11.30 4.61 4.88
CA SER A 246 -11.53 3.38 4.10
C SER A 246 -12.43 2.37 4.81
N HIS A 247 -12.57 2.49 6.13
CA HIS A 247 -13.42 1.63 6.94
C HIS A 247 -14.87 2.13 7.04
N ILE A 248 -15.18 3.36 6.60
CA ILE A 248 -16.54 3.93 6.67
C ILE A 248 -17.57 3.03 5.96
N SER A 249 -17.19 2.38 4.85
CA SER A 249 -18.08 1.50 4.10
C SER A 249 -18.52 0.25 4.88
N ASN A 250 -17.82 -0.14 5.94
CA ASN A 250 -18.19 -1.31 6.74
C ASN A 250 -19.55 -1.13 7.42
N ALA A 251 -19.95 0.12 7.68
CA ALA A 251 -21.24 0.47 8.24
C ALA A 251 -22.42 0.29 7.26
N THR A 252 -22.17 0.11 5.96
CA THR A 252 -23.25 -0.06 4.97
C THR A 252 -24.11 -1.29 5.21
N LEU A 253 -23.52 -2.33 5.79
CA LEU A 253 -24.19 -3.59 6.14
C LEU A 253 -24.76 -3.59 7.57
N MET A 254 -24.49 -2.55 8.38
CA MET A 254 -24.95 -2.45 9.77
C MET A 254 -26.37 -1.88 9.87
N GLN A 255 -27.07 -2.22 10.95
CA GLN A 255 -28.37 -1.62 11.30
C GLN A 255 -28.21 -0.14 11.63
N LYS A 256 -29.25 0.66 11.39
CA LYS A 256 -29.18 2.13 11.50
C LYS A 256 -28.78 2.57 12.91
N GLU A 257 -29.22 1.81 13.91
CA GLU A 257 -29.00 2.03 15.34
C GLU A 257 -27.53 1.78 15.73
N ASP A 258 -26.81 0.94 14.99
CA ASP A 258 -25.40 0.60 15.25
C ASP A 258 -24.42 1.49 14.48
N ARG A 259 -24.85 2.06 13.34
CA ARG A 259 -24.00 2.90 12.47
C ARG A 259 -23.41 4.10 13.18
N TRP A 260 -24.20 4.79 14.00
CA TRP A 260 -23.70 5.98 14.69
C TRP A 260 -22.59 5.62 15.67
N ARG A 261 -22.69 4.45 16.34
CA ARG A 261 -21.67 3.96 17.27
C ARG A 261 -20.38 3.67 16.52
N TYR A 262 -20.49 2.97 15.40
CA TYR A 262 -19.37 2.66 14.53
C TYR A 262 -18.63 3.92 14.08
N TYR A 263 -19.36 4.92 13.59
CA TYR A 263 -18.76 6.19 13.16
C TYR A 263 -18.19 7.02 14.31
N SER A 264 -18.79 6.97 15.51
CA SER A 264 -18.40 7.82 16.64
C SER A 264 -17.24 7.23 17.46
N PHE A 265 -17.08 5.90 17.45
CA PHE A 265 -16.11 5.21 18.30
C PHE A 265 -15.14 4.34 17.51
N SER A 266 -15.64 3.47 16.62
CA SER A 266 -14.79 2.54 15.87
C SER A 266 -13.90 3.27 14.85
N ILE A 267 -14.47 4.19 14.06
CA ILE A 267 -13.66 4.95 13.08
C ILE A 267 -12.55 5.76 13.75
N PRO A 268 -12.79 6.56 14.82
CA PRO A 268 -11.71 7.24 15.54
C PRO A 268 -10.67 6.29 16.14
N LEU A 269 -11.09 5.14 16.67
CA LEU A 269 -10.18 4.11 17.18
C LEU A 269 -9.32 3.52 16.06
N ILE A 270 -9.90 3.19 14.91
CA ILE A 270 -9.19 2.68 13.72
C ILE A 270 -8.21 3.74 13.21
N THR A 271 -8.59 5.01 13.16
CA THR A 271 -7.69 6.12 12.83
C THR A 271 -6.54 6.24 13.83
N ALA A 272 -6.81 6.12 15.13
CA ALA A 272 -5.80 6.22 16.18
C ALA A 272 -4.81 5.04 16.13
N LEU A 273 -5.31 3.81 15.96
CA LEU A 273 -4.47 2.64 15.66
C LEU A 273 -3.67 2.91 14.41
N GLY A 274 -4.29 3.50 13.38
CA GLY A 274 -3.61 3.82 12.16
C GLY A 274 -2.44 4.79 12.31
N ALA A 275 -2.57 5.77 13.21
CA ALA A 275 -1.51 6.71 13.55
C ALA A 275 -0.38 6.03 14.33
N TYR A 276 -0.72 5.10 15.22
CA TYR A 276 0.26 4.27 15.93
C TYR A 276 1.10 3.44 14.96
N LEU A 277 0.45 2.73 14.02
CA LEU A 277 1.12 1.95 12.98
C LEU A 277 1.95 2.84 12.04
N GLY A 278 1.44 4.04 11.72
CA GLY A 278 2.18 5.02 10.93
C GLY A 278 3.44 5.51 11.63
N TRP A 279 3.39 5.74 12.94
CA TRP A 279 4.55 6.07 13.76
C TRP A 279 5.58 4.94 13.82
N LEU A 280 5.15 3.69 14.02
CA LEU A 280 6.05 2.52 13.98
C LEU A 280 6.80 2.43 12.66
N THR A 281 6.08 2.59 11.54
CA THR A 281 6.70 2.56 10.21
C THR A 281 7.72 3.68 10.03
N HIS A 282 7.37 4.91 10.45
CA HIS A 282 8.27 6.06 10.34
C HIS A 282 9.54 5.88 11.19
N LYS A 283 9.39 5.41 12.44
CA LYS A 283 10.49 5.17 13.38
C LYS A 283 11.46 4.11 12.87
N ASN A 284 10.94 3.02 12.31
CA ASN A 284 11.73 1.84 12.01
C ASN A 284 12.15 1.74 10.54
N HIS A 285 11.58 2.56 9.65
CA HIS A 285 11.74 2.46 8.20
C HIS A 285 11.42 1.05 7.66
N SER A 286 10.48 0.37 8.31
CA SER A 286 10.04 -0.99 8.00
C SER A 286 8.56 -1.14 8.36
N LEU A 287 7.85 -1.95 7.58
CA LEU A 287 6.45 -2.30 7.82
C LEU A 287 6.29 -3.49 8.77
N GLN A 288 7.36 -4.21 9.11
CA GLN A 288 7.25 -5.51 9.82
C GLN A 288 6.54 -5.40 11.17
N GLU A 289 6.86 -4.37 11.97
CA GLU A 289 6.18 -4.15 13.26
C GLU A 289 4.71 -3.79 13.07
N SER A 290 4.42 -2.92 12.12
CA SER A 290 3.04 -2.48 11.83
C SER A 290 2.20 -3.66 11.33
N VAL A 291 2.74 -4.48 10.42
CA VAL A 291 2.10 -5.71 9.94
C VAL A 291 1.90 -6.70 11.08
N ALA A 292 2.88 -6.85 11.99
CA ALA A 292 2.75 -7.73 13.14
C ALA A 292 1.61 -7.28 14.06
N VAL A 293 1.55 -6.00 14.43
CA VAL A 293 0.49 -5.47 15.29
C VAL A 293 -0.87 -5.61 14.61
N HIS A 294 -1.00 -5.20 13.35
CA HIS A 294 -2.26 -5.25 12.60
C HIS A 294 -2.74 -6.70 12.46
N THR A 295 -1.87 -7.61 12.02
CA THR A 295 -2.22 -9.04 11.88
C THR A 295 -2.66 -9.65 13.22
N LEU A 296 -1.94 -9.38 14.30
CA LEU A 296 -2.28 -9.94 15.61
C LEU A 296 -3.57 -9.35 16.18
N TYR A 297 -3.81 -8.06 15.95
CA TYR A 297 -5.05 -7.39 16.35
C TYR A 297 -6.25 -8.02 15.63
N ASP A 298 -6.20 -8.13 14.31
CA ASP A 298 -7.25 -8.77 13.51
C ASP A 298 -7.42 -10.24 13.87
N LEU A 299 -6.33 -10.96 14.11
CA LEU A 299 -6.39 -12.37 14.52
C LEU A 299 -7.18 -12.54 15.82
N VAL A 300 -6.96 -11.66 16.80
CA VAL A 300 -7.70 -11.65 18.07
C VAL A 300 -9.18 -11.34 17.82
N LEU A 301 -9.49 -10.30 17.02
CA LEU A 301 -10.87 -9.90 16.73
C LEU A 301 -11.63 -10.99 15.96
N PHE A 302 -11.04 -11.53 14.90
CA PHE A 302 -11.65 -12.55 14.06
C PHE A 302 -11.84 -13.86 14.83
N THR A 303 -10.86 -14.23 15.67
CA THR A 303 -11.00 -15.41 16.55
C THR A 303 -12.09 -15.21 17.59
N GLY A 304 -12.12 -14.04 18.24
CA GLY A 304 -13.17 -13.67 19.19
C GLY A 304 -14.56 -13.76 18.56
N SER A 305 -14.74 -13.19 17.37
CA SER A 305 -15.97 -13.25 16.60
C SER A 305 -16.37 -14.68 16.21
N ALA A 306 -15.42 -15.49 15.73
CA ALA A 306 -15.65 -16.88 15.35
C ALA A 306 -16.06 -17.75 16.55
N LEU A 307 -15.42 -17.57 17.70
CA LEU A 307 -15.75 -18.29 18.93
C LEU A 307 -17.10 -17.85 19.51
N ALA A 308 -17.39 -16.55 19.50
CA ALA A 308 -18.68 -16.00 19.92
C ALA A 308 -19.83 -16.56 19.08
N THR A 309 -19.64 -16.66 17.75
CA THR A 309 -20.62 -17.25 16.83
C THR A 309 -20.89 -18.72 17.15
N LYS A 310 -19.86 -19.49 17.47
CA LYS A 310 -19.98 -20.92 17.83
C LYS A 310 -20.60 -21.13 19.21
N ALA A 311 -20.24 -20.32 20.21
CA ALA A 311 -20.81 -20.41 21.56
C ALA A 311 -22.31 -20.09 21.58
N ALA A 312 -22.77 -19.16 20.74
CA ALA A 312 -24.19 -18.88 20.55
C ALA A 312 -24.99 -20.07 19.98
N ILE A 313 -24.33 -21.03 19.32
CA ILE A 313 -24.94 -22.24 18.76
C ILE A 313 -25.04 -23.36 19.82
N GLY A 314 -24.51 -23.21 21.05
CA GLY A 314 -24.43 -24.32 22.01
C GLY A 314 -24.24 -24.02 23.50
N HIS A 315 -24.96 -23.05 24.08
CA HIS A 315 -24.93 -22.60 25.51
C HIS A 315 -24.00 -21.41 25.81
N SER A 316 -24.56 -20.45 26.55
CA SER A 316 -24.25 -19.03 26.57
C SER A 316 -23.33 -18.57 27.71
N GLU A 317 -22.14 -19.17 27.88
CA GLU A 317 -21.25 -18.79 29.01
C GLU A 317 -19.90 -18.18 28.63
N PHE A 318 -19.63 -17.92 27.34
CA PHE A 318 -18.45 -17.14 26.95
C PHE A 318 -18.85 -15.77 26.38
N ALA A 319 -18.58 -14.71 27.14
CA ALA A 319 -18.86 -13.33 26.76
C ALA A 319 -17.55 -12.54 26.67
N LEU A 320 -17.00 -12.43 25.46
CA LEU A 320 -16.04 -11.37 25.12
C LEU A 320 -16.82 -10.31 24.34
N ALA A 321 -17.38 -9.32 25.05
CA ALA A 321 -18.09 -8.22 24.44
C ALA A 321 -17.08 -7.21 23.91
N ILE A 322 -16.86 -7.26 22.59
CA ILE A 322 -16.12 -6.26 21.85
C ILE A 322 -17.13 -5.62 20.88
N PRO A 323 -17.90 -4.61 21.30
CA PRO A 323 -18.89 -3.95 20.46
C PRO A 323 -18.18 -2.97 19.50
N PHE A 324 -17.49 -3.50 18.49
CA PHE A 324 -17.02 -2.73 17.35
C PHE A 324 -16.79 -3.59 16.11
#